data_AF-A0A3R7KSL2-F1
#
_entry.id   AF-A0A3R7KSL2-F1
#
_cell.length_a   1.000
_cell.length_b   1.000
_cell.length_c   1.000
_cell.angle_alpha   90.00
_cell.angle_beta   90.00
_cell.angle_gamma   90.00
#
_symmetry.space_group_name_H-M   'P 1'
#
loop_
_entity.id
_entity.type
_entity.pdbx_description
1 polymer ?
#
loop_
_entity_poly.entity_id
_entity_poly.type
_entity_poly.pdbx_seq_one_letter_code
_entity_poly.pdbx_strand_id
1 'polypeptide(L)'
;MTTIWTKIKQRGKVPQRRKQKPLRKFKTKFVRDPKVQEVWNHKLTTRQNYVNLGLQANPNGYQEIRQSVNGADGTLEASDEARLFEVPDSDFLGDRNPKRVANYVSAEETKYLRKLIAKYGEDYKKMERDIKMNNMQWTEQKLRRRCARLALLDANIINKPREEEQDETK
;
A
#
# COMPACT_ATOMS: atom_id res chain seq x y z
N MET A 1 12.48 9.11 79.68
CA MET A 1 12.28 9.45 78.25
C MET A 1 11.23 8.51 77.68
N THR A 2 9.97 8.95 77.54
CA THR A 2 8.87 8.16 76.95
C THR A 2 8.60 8.67 75.54
N THR A 3 8.89 7.85 74.53
CA THR A 3 8.63 8.17 73.12
C THR A 3 7.16 7.92 72.81
N ILE A 4 6.40 8.99 72.61
CA ILE A 4 4.98 8.92 72.21
C ILE A 4 4.93 8.67 70.70
N TRP A 5 4.69 7.42 70.30
CA TRP A 5 4.36 7.09 68.91
C TRP A 5 2.89 7.44 68.66
N THR A 6 2.62 8.54 67.96
CA THR A 6 1.26 8.83 67.48
C THR A 6 0.99 8.04 66.19
N LYS A 7 0.04 7.10 66.26
CA LYS A 7 -0.44 6.35 65.08
C LYS A 7 -1.17 7.34 64.17
N ILE A 8 -0.57 7.70 63.02
CA ILE A 8 -1.20 8.58 62.03
C ILE A 8 -2.51 7.91 61.57
N LYS A 9 -3.66 8.51 61.88
CA LYS A 9 -4.97 8.02 61.42
C LYS A 9 -5.00 8.11 59.89
N GLN A 10 -5.04 6.97 59.21
CA GLN A 10 -5.26 6.93 57.77
C GLN A 10 -6.65 7.50 57.48
N ARG A 11 -6.72 8.57 56.68
CA ARG A 11 -8.00 9.10 56.20
C ARG A 11 -8.69 8.01 55.37
N GLY A 12 -9.95 7.69 55.70
CA GLY A 12 -10.72 6.70 54.95
C GLY A 12 -10.78 7.08 53.47
N LYS A 13 -10.44 6.15 52.57
CA LYS A 13 -10.50 6.40 51.13
C LYS A 13 -11.94 6.69 50.74
N VAL A 14 -12.19 7.78 50.01
CA VAL A 14 -13.53 8.06 49.45
C VAL A 14 -13.85 6.94 48.45
N PRO A 15 -14.97 6.21 48.60
CA PRO A 15 -15.32 5.14 47.67
C PRO A 15 -15.62 5.74 46.29
N GLN A 16 -14.66 5.64 45.37
CA GLN A 16 -14.82 6.13 44.01
C GLN A 16 -15.47 5.04 43.15
N ARG A 17 -16.77 5.17 42.89
CA ARG A 17 -17.49 4.25 41.99
C ARG A 17 -17.18 4.59 40.53
N ARG A 18 -16.24 3.87 39.92
CA ARG A 18 -15.96 3.99 38.48
C ARG A 18 -17.09 3.33 37.70
N LYS A 19 -17.73 4.06 36.77
CA LYS A 19 -18.66 3.47 35.80
C LYS A 19 -17.85 2.52 34.91
N GLN A 20 -17.98 1.21 35.11
CA GLN A 20 -17.40 0.25 34.18
C GLN A 20 -18.11 0.42 32.84
N LYS A 21 -17.35 0.57 31.76
CA LYS A 21 -17.94 0.56 30.42
C LYS A 21 -18.64 -0.80 30.26
N PRO A 22 -19.90 -0.85 29.80
CA PRO A 22 -20.54 -2.13 29.56
C PRO A 22 -19.65 -2.91 28.59
N LEU A 23 -19.27 -4.13 28.98
CA LEU A 23 -18.62 -5.07 28.08
C LEU A 23 -19.60 -5.29 26.93
N ARG A 24 -19.38 -4.58 25.81
CA ARG A 24 -20.12 -4.81 24.57
C ARG A 24 -19.70 -6.19 24.09
N LYS A 25 -20.43 -7.22 24.54
CA LYS A 25 -20.12 -8.64 24.27
C LYS A 25 -19.96 -8.90 22.77
N PHE A 26 -20.65 -8.14 21.95
CA PHE A 26 -20.53 -8.17 20.49
C PHE A 26 -20.48 -6.73 19.97
N LYS A 27 -19.29 -6.10 19.96
CA LYS A 27 -19.10 -4.97 19.04
C LYS A 27 -19.22 -5.54 17.64
N THR A 28 -20.25 -5.14 16.90
CA THR A 28 -20.37 -5.46 15.48
C THR A 28 -19.08 -4.98 14.81
N LYS A 29 -18.36 -5.93 14.23
CA LYS A 29 -17.11 -5.66 13.52
C LYS A 29 -17.50 -4.88 12.28
N PHE A 30 -17.01 -3.66 12.18
CA PHE A 30 -17.23 -2.77 11.05
C PHE A 30 -16.71 -3.46 9.79
N VAL A 31 -17.62 -3.89 8.92
CA VAL A 31 -17.32 -4.35 7.56
C VAL A 31 -17.30 -3.10 6.70
N ARG A 32 -16.17 -2.79 6.06
CA ARG A 32 -16.01 -1.52 5.31
C ARG A 32 -16.63 -1.56 3.92
N ASP A 33 -16.59 -2.73 3.29
CA ASP A 33 -17.06 -2.93 1.92
C ASP A 33 -18.60 -2.98 1.88
N PRO A 34 -19.26 -2.10 1.10
CA PRO A 34 -20.72 -2.10 0.95
C PRO A 34 -21.28 -3.46 0.51
N LYS A 35 -20.59 -4.18 -0.39
CA LYS A 35 -21.12 -5.44 -0.91
C LYS A 35 -21.11 -6.54 0.14
N VAL A 36 -20.06 -6.56 0.97
CA VAL A 36 -19.94 -7.49 2.08
C VAL A 36 -20.94 -7.14 3.18
N GLN A 37 -21.25 -5.85 3.40
CA GLN A 37 -22.26 -5.43 4.38
C GLN A 37 -23.66 -5.97 4.07
N GLU A 38 -24.06 -6.03 2.79
CA GLU A 38 -25.38 -6.57 2.37
C GLU A 38 -25.57 -8.03 2.83
N VAL A 39 -24.52 -8.83 2.71
CA VAL A 39 -24.55 -10.29 2.99
C VAL A 39 -24.20 -10.58 4.46
N TRP A 40 -23.63 -9.62 5.20
CA TRP A 40 -23.11 -9.85 6.55
C TRP A 40 -24.20 -9.94 7.62
N ASN A 41 -24.37 -11.11 8.23
CA ASN A 41 -25.32 -11.29 9.33
C ASN A 41 -24.69 -11.05 10.70
N HIS A 42 -25.13 -10.01 11.42
CA HIS A 42 -24.61 -9.67 12.75
C HIS A 42 -24.95 -10.66 13.87
N LYS A 43 -25.91 -11.58 13.64
CA LYS A 43 -26.27 -12.62 14.61
C LYS A 43 -25.33 -13.83 14.53
N LEU A 44 -24.60 -13.97 13.44
CA LEU A 44 -23.68 -15.08 13.20
C LEU A 44 -22.25 -14.73 13.63
N THR A 45 -21.44 -15.76 13.87
CA THR A 45 -20.01 -15.60 14.10
C THR A 45 -19.30 -15.18 12.82
N THR A 46 -18.14 -14.54 12.95
CA THR A 46 -17.29 -14.15 11.81
C THR A 46 -16.98 -15.36 10.90
N ARG A 47 -16.74 -16.54 11.48
CA ARG A 47 -16.45 -17.77 10.73
C ARG A 47 -17.65 -18.24 9.91
N GLN A 48 -18.85 -18.21 10.48
CA GLN A 48 -20.08 -18.58 9.76
C GLN A 48 -20.38 -17.60 8.63
N ASN A 49 -20.20 -16.29 8.86
CA ASN A 49 -20.37 -15.30 7.79
C ASN A 49 -19.38 -15.49 6.65
N TYR A 50 -18.12 -15.82 6.95
CA TYR A 50 -17.14 -16.13 5.91
C TYR A 50 -17.54 -17.36 5.11
N VAL A 51 -18.01 -18.43 5.76
CA VAL A 51 -18.53 -19.61 5.04
C VAL A 51 -19.69 -19.23 4.12
N ASN A 52 -20.64 -18.39 4.57
CA ASN A 52 -21.75 -17.91 3.73
C ASN A 52 -21.27 -17.08 2.53
N LEU A 53 -20.16 -16.37 2.67
CA LEU A 53 -19.51 -15.60 1.61
C LEU A 53 -18.61 -16.46 0.69
N GLY A 54 -18.45 -17.76 0.99
CA GLY A 54 -17.49 -18.63 0.28
C GLY A 54 -16.03 -18.36 0.64
N LEU A 55 -15.77 -17.65 1.75
CA LEU A 55 -14.44 -17.27 2.21
C LEU A 55 -13.97 -18.16 3.37
N GLN A 56 -12.66 -18.30 3.48
CA GLN A 56 -12.05 -19.03 4.59
C GLN A 56 -11.66 -18.09 5.74
N ALA A 57 -11.98 -18.50 6.98
CA ALA A 57 -11.68 -17.70 8.16
C ALA A 57 -10.21 -17.70 8.61
N ASN A 58 -9.48 -18.77 8.30
CA ASN A 58 -8.06 -18.87 8.56
C ASN A 58 -7.35 -19.28 7.27
N PRO A 59 -6.81 -18.33 6.48
CA PRO A 59 -6.13 -18.63 5.22
C PRO A 59 -4.95 -19.60 5.43
N ASN A 60 -4.16 -19.36 6.47
CA ASN A 60 -3.01 -20.19 6.81
C ASN A 60 -3.41 -21.54 7.42
N GLY A 61 -4.69 -21.78 7.70
CA GLY A 61 -5.19 -23.04 8.26
C GLY A 61 -5.62 -24.05 7.19
N TYR A 62 -5.54 -23.69 5.91
CA TYR A 62 -5.97 -24.58 4.84
C TYR A 62 -4.97 -25.73 4.67
N GLN A 63 -5.39 -26.92 5.10
CA GLN A 63 -4.54 -28.11 5.11
C GLN A 63 -4.15 -28.53 3.70
N GLU A 64 -5.02 -28.37 2.72
CA GLU A 64 -4.74 -28.79 1.34
C GLU A 64 -3.62 -27.95 0.69
N ILE A 65 -3.60 -26.62 0.88
CA ILE A 65 -2.47 -25.76 0.43
C ILE A 65 -1.19 -26.12 1.18
N ARG A 66 -1.27 -26.44 2.47
CA ARG A 66 -0.08 -26.88 3.24
C ARG A 66 0.44 -28.23 2.78
N GLN A 67 -0.45 -29.14 2.43
CA GLN A 67 -0.11 -30.46 1.92
C GLN A 67 0.44 -30.38 0.50
N SER A 68 -0.06 -29.47 -0.34
CA SER A 68 0.46 -29.26 -1.69
C SER A 68 1.88 -28.68 -1.70
N VAL A 69 2.27 -27.91 -0.67
CA VAL A 69 3.65 -27.41 -0.52
C VAL A 69 4.56 -28.37 0.26
N ASN A 70 4.00 -29.31 1.02
CA ASN A 70 4.78 -30.32 1.74
C ASN A 70 5.37 -31.30 0.72
N GLY A 71 6.68 -31.20 0.48
CA GLY A 71 7.40 -31.98 -0.54
C GLY A 71 7.72 -31.19 -1.81
N ALA A 72 7.33 -29.91 -1.89
CA ALA A 72 7.93 -29.00 -2.86
C ALA A 72 9.29 -28.58 -2.31
N ASP A 73 10.38 -29.00 -2.96
CA ASP A 73 11.77 -28.76 -2.53
C ASP A 73 12.18 -27.27 -2.53
N GLY A 74 11.24 -26.35 -2.77
CA GLY A 74 11.47 -24.91 -2.83
C GLY A 74 12.37 -24.46 -3.98
N THR A 75 12.84 -25.39 -4.81
CA THR A 75 13.57 -25.16 -6.03
C THR A 75 12.61 -24.76 -7.14
N LEU A 76 12.89 -23.62 -7.77
CA LEU A 76 12.12 -23.06 -8.90
C LEU A 76 11.99 -24.06 -10.08
N GLU A 77 12.89 -25.04 -10.16
CA GLU A 77 12.98 -26.00 -11.25
C GLU A 77 11.85 -27.06 -11.28
N ALA A 78 11.22 -27.36 -10.13
CA ALA A 78 10.14 -28.36 -10.08
C ALA A 78 8.75 -27.79 -10.45
N SER A 79 8.61 -26.48 -10.45
CA SER A 79 7.35 -25.76 -10.70
C SER A 79 7.16 -25.30 -12.15
N ASP A 80 8.20 -25.38 -12.98
CA ASP A 80 8.25 -24.74 -14.30
C ASP A 80 7.97 -25.69 -15.48
N GLU A 81 7.32 -26.84 -15.25
CA GLU A 81 6.52 -27.44 -16.32
C GLU A 81 5.28 -26.55 -16.50
N ALA A 82 5.39 -25.59 -17.41
CA ALA A 82 4.45 -24.50 -17.72
C ALA A 82 2.97 -24.92 -17.83
N ARG A 83 2.34 -25.23 -16.69
CA ARG A 83 0.90 -25.24 -16.54
C ARG A 83 0.49 -23.78 -16.46
N LEU A 84 0.29 -23.18 -17.63
CA LEU A 84 -0.40 -21.92 -17.76
C LEU A 84 -1.84 -22.13 -17.26
N PHE A 85 -2.04 -21.95 -15.95
CA PHE A 85 -3.37 -21.83 -15.40
C PHE A 85 -3.94 -20.50 -15.88
N GLU A 86 -5.09 -20.53 -16.55
CA GLU A 86 -5.92 -19.34 -16.73
C GLU A 86 -6.48 -18.96 -15.36
N VAL A 87 -5.69 -18.24 -14.57
CA VAL A 87 -6.16 -17.58 -13.37
C VAL A 87 -6.99 -16.40 -13.85
N PRO A 88 -8.33 -16.38 -13.64
CA PRO A 88 -9.10 -15.17 -13.89
C PRO A 88 -8.48 -14.05 -13.07
N ASP A 89 -8.14 -12.94 -13.72
CA ASP A 89 -7.64 -11.75 -13.04
C ASP A 89 -8.65 -11.38 -11.96
N SER A 90 -8.35 -11.73 -10.71
CA SER A 90 -9.26 -11.53 -9.60
C SER A 90 -9.68 -10.05 -9.59
N ASP A 91 -10.97 -9.81 -9.75
CA ASP A 91 -11.69 -8.55 -10.05
C ASP A 91 -11.50 -7.37 -9.07
N PHE A 92 -10.39 -7.29 -8.33
CA PHE A 92 -10.09 -6.18 -7.41
C PHE A 92 -8.67 -5.61 -7.54
N LEU A 93 -7.89 -6.00 -8.56
CA LEU A 93 -6.50 -5.54 -8.73
C LEU A 93 -6.25 -4.69 -9.98
N GLY A 94 -7.24 -4.56 -10.88
CA GLY A 94 -7.05 -3.95 -12.20
C GLY A 94 -6.91 -2.43 -12.23
N ASP A 95 -7.57 -1.72 -11.31
CA ASP A 95 -7.44 -0.27 -11.27
C ASP A 95 -6.22 0.11 -10.43
N ARG A 96 -5.16 0.58 -11.11
CA ARG A 96 -4.10 1.36 -10.46
C ARG A 96 -4.80 2.38 -9.56
N ASN A 97 -4.48 2.37 -8.26
CA ASN A 97 -5.08 3.28 -7.27
C ASN A 97 -5.28 4.66 -7.93
N PRO A 98 -6.52 5.11 -8.17
CA PRO A 98 -6.81 6.30 -8.99
C PRO A 98 -6.25 7.58 -8.38
N LYS A 99 -5.88 7.54 -7.09
CA LYS A 99 -5.18 8.63 -6.39
C LYS A 99 -3.69 8.71 -6.72
N ARG A 100 -3.12 7.72 -7.41
CA ARG A 100 -1.73 7.79 -7.86
C ARG A 100 -1.66 8.77 -9.01
N VAL A 101 -1.23 9.99 -8.68
CA VAL A 101 -0.98 11.05 -9.66
C VAL A 101 0.06 10.56 -10.68
N ALA A 102 -0.12 10.95 -11.94
CA ALA A 102 0.85 10.72 -12.99
C ALA A 102 2.24 11.26 -12.58
N ASN A 103 3.31 10.68 -13.13
CA ASN A 103 4.64 11.23 -12.90
C ASN A 103 4.66 12.68 -13.39
N TYR A 104 5.07 13.60 -12.52
CA TYR A 104 5.16 15.03 -12.84
C TYR A 104 6.62 15.48 -12.77
N VAL A 105 7.01 16.34 -13.71
CA VAL A 105 8.31 17.03 -13.73
C VAL A 105 8.03 18.52 -13.90
N SER A 106 8.68 19.36 -13.09
CA SER A 106 8.53 20.82 -13.21
C SER A 106 9.06 21.34 -14.54
N ALA A 107 8.50 22.45 -15.05
CA ALA A 107 8.97 23.09 -16.28
C ALA A 107 10.44 23.53 -16.18
N GLU A 108 10.86 24.04 -15.02
CA GLU A 108 12.26 24.43 -14.78
C GLU A 108 13.19 23.24 -14.74
N GLU A 109 12.75 22.16 -14.08
CA GLU A 109 13.51 20.90 -14.02
C GLU A 109 13.69 20.31 -15.42
N THR A 110 12.64 20.35 -16.24
CA THR A 110 12.68 19.91 -17.63
C THR A 110 13.69 20.73 -18.44
N LYS A 111 13.66 22.06 -18.33
CA LYS A 111 14.62 22.96 -18.99
C LYS A 111 16.05 22.67 -18.55
N TYR A 112 16.26 22.42 -17.26
CA TYR A 112 17.57 22.09 -16.69
C TYR A 112 18.10 20.75 -17.24
N LEU A 113 17.30 19.69 -17.16
CA LEU A 113 17.68 18.36 -17.63
C LEU A 113 17.93 18.34 -19.14
N ARG A 114 17.13 19.04 -19.94
CA ARG A 114 17.32 19.16 -21.40
C ARG A 114 18.68 19.78 -21.75
N LYS A 115 19.17 20.75 -20.98
CA LYS A 115 20.52 21.32 -21.20
C LYS A 115 21.62 20.29 -20.95
N LEU A 116 21.49 19.46 -19.92
CA LEU A 116 22.46 18.40 -19.61
C LEU A 116 22.44 17.29 -20.67
N ILE A 117 21.24 16.84 -21.05
CA ILE A 117 21.04 15.82 -22.08
C ILE A 117 21.58 16.30 -23.43
N ALA A 118 21.33 17.56 -23.82
CA ALA A 118 21.84 18.11 -25.07
C ALA A 118 23.37 18.13 -25.16
N LYS A 119 24.08 18.25 -24.02
CA LYS A 119 25.55 18.31 -23.97
C LYS A 119 26.20 16.94 -23.82
N TYR A 120 25.63 16.06 -22.99
CA TYR A 120 26.26 14.80 -22.57
C TYR A 120 25.51 13.53 -22.99
N GLY A 121 24.28 13.64 -23.52
CA GLY A 121 23.48 12.48 -23.92
C GLY A 121 23.11 11.60 -22.72
N GLU A 122 23.62 10.36 -22.70
CA GLU A 122 23.36 9.38 -21.64
C GLU A 122 24.53 9.21 -20.65
N ASP A 123 25.61 9.99 -20.79
CA ASP A 123 26.79 9.92 -19.93
C ASP A 123 26.59 10.63 -18.57
N TYR A 124 25.86 10.00 -17.66
CA TYR A 124 25.51 10.60 -16.36
C TYR A 124 26.71 10.94 -15.46
N LYS A 125 27.79 10.16 -15.53
CA LYS A 125 29.03 10.42 -14.77
C LYS A 125 29.74 11.69 -15.22
N LYS A 126 29.62 12.06 -16.50
CA LYS A 126 30.13 13.34 -17.02
C LYS A 126 29.22 14.49 -16.62
N MET A 127 27.91 14.30 -16.65
CA MET A 127 26.94 15.29 -16.17
C MET A 127 27.15 15.63 -14.69
N GLU A 128 27.39 14.61 -13.85
CA GLU A 128 27.67 14.80 -12.43
C GLU A 128 28.91 15.69 -12.20
N ARG A 129 29.97 15.44 -12.96
CA ARG A 129 31.25 16.17 -12.86
C ARG A 129 31.20 17.59 -13.42
N ASP A 130 30.22 17.94 -14.25
CA ASP A 130 30.10 19.30 -14.80
C ASP A 130 29.48 20.24 -13.78
N ILE A 131 30.31 20.79 -12.89
CA ILE A 131 29.90 21.72 -11.82
C ILE A 131 29.17 22.96 -12.37
N LYS A 132 29.45 23.36 -13.62
CA LYS A 132 28.88 24.58 -14.22
C LYS A 132 27.49 24.38 -14.80
N MET A 133 27.21 23.21 -15.38
CA MET A 133 25.90 22.88 -15.94
C MET A 133 25.02 22.18 -14.90
N ASN A 134 25.63 21.34 -14.06
CA ASN A 134 24.99 20.70 -12.93
C ASN A 134 25.04 21.61 -11.69
N ASN A 135 24.44 22.80 -11.77
CA ASN A 135 24.47 23.79 -10.68
C ASN A 135 23.95 23.22 -9.36
N MET A 136 23.01 22.27 -9.43
CA MET A 136 22.42 21.62 -8.26
C MET A 136 23.26 20.47 -7.70
N GLN A 137 24.41 20.18 -8.31
CA GLN A 137 25.37 19.13 -7.94
C GLN A 137 24.67 17.79 -7.66
N TRP A 138 23.74 17.41 -8.55
CA TRP A 138 23.06 16.13 -8.41
C TRP A 138 24.00 14.97 -8.70
N THR A 139 23.86 13.92 -7.89
CA THR A 139 24.60 12.68 -8.06
C THR A 139 24.19 11.95 -9.34
N GLU A 140 25.07 11.10 -9.86
CA GLU A 140 24.83 10.30 -11.07
C GLU A 140 23.46 9.59 -11.04
N GLN A 141 23.15 8.93 -9.91
CA GLN A 141 21.90 8.18 -9.75
C GLN A 141 20.66 9.08 -9.77
N LYS A 142 20.75 10.29 -9.21
CA LYS A 142 19.64 11.26 -9.23
C LYS A 142 19.39 11.76 -10.65
N LEU A 143 20.45 12.07 -11.39
CA LEU A 143 20.37 12.48 -12.79
C LEU A 143 19.73 11.37 -13.64
N ARG A 144 20.20 10.12 -13.49
CA ARG A 144 19.63 8.97 -14.19
C ARG A 144 18.12 8.82 -13.94
N ARG A 145 17.67 8.86 -12.69
CA ARG A 145 16.24 8.74 -12.35
C ARG A 145 15.39 9.86 -12.92
N ARG A 146 15.90 11.10 -12.89
CA ARG A 146 15.18 12.28 -13.39
C ARG A 146 15.12 12.30 -14.92
N CYS A 147 16.22 11.99 -15.61
CA CYS A 147 16.24 11.84 -17.06
C CYS A 147 15.33 10.70 -17.52
N ALA A 148 15.32 9.56 -16.84
CA ALA A 148 14.40 8.47 -17.14
C ALA A 148 12.92 8.90 -16.98
N ARG A 149 12.60 9.67 -15.93
CA ARG A 149 11.25 10.22 -15.75
C ARG A 149 10.88 11.19 -16.88
N LEU A 150 11.80 12.05 -17.29
CA LEU A 150 11.60 12.98 -18.40
C LEU A 150 11.40 12.25 -19.73
N ALA A 151 12.19 11.22 -20.02
CA ALA A 151 12.05 10.42 -21.23
C ALA A 151 10.67 9.74 -21.33
N LEU A 152 10.13 9.24 -20.21
CA LEU A 152 8.78 8.67 -20.19
C LEU A 152 7.67 9.73 -20.43
N LEU A 153 7.92 10.98 -20.04
CA LEU A 153 7.01 12.09 -20.32
C LEU A 153 7.07 12.50 -21.80
N ASP A 154 8.28 12.67 -22.35
CA ASP A 154 8.49 13.03 -23.76
C ASP A 154 7.99 11.92 -24.70
N ALA A 155 8.09 10.65 -24.30
CA ALA A 155 7.53 9.53 -25.07
C ALA A 155 5.99 9.45 -25.03
N ASN A 156 5.32 10.39 -24.34
CA ASN A 156 3.87 10.43 -24.12
C ASN A 156 3.23 9.14 -23.57
N ILE A 157 4.02 8.13 -23.17
CA ILE A 157 3.58 6.88 -22.53
C ILE A 157 2.75 7.18 -21.26
N ILE A 158 3.01 8.32 -20.64
CA ILE A 158 2.38 8.76 -19.39
C ILE A 158 1.22 9.73 -19.63
N ASN A 159 1.27 10.53 -20.70
CA ASN A 159 0.40 11.68 -20.93
C ASN A 159 -0.65 11.41 -22.01
N LYS A 160 -1.32 10.27 -21.96
CA LYS A 160 -2.61 10.13 -22.63
C LYS A 160 -3.72 10.45 -21.62
N PRO A 161 -4.21 11.69 -21.52
CA PRO A 161 -5.59 11.86 -21.11
C PRO A 161 -6.42 11.07 -22.12
N ARG A 162 -7.31 10.21 -21.63
CA ARG A 162 -8.36 9.60 -22.45
C ARG A 162 -9.05 10.79 -23.13
N GLU A 163 -8.95 10.90 -24.44
CA GLU A 163 -9.69 11.91 -25.19
C GLU A 163 -11.17 11.67 -24.83
N GLU A 164 -11.73 12.57 -24.04
CA GLU A 164 -13.17 12.70 -23.92
C GLU A 164 -13.60 13.25 -25.27
N GLU A 165 -13.96 12.33 -26.16
CA GLU A 165 -14.78 12.60 -27.33
C GLU A 165 -15.94 13.48 -26.84
N GLN A 166 -15.87 14.76 -27.15
CA GLN A 166 -17.00 15.65 -26.97
C GLN A 166 -18.05 15.16 -27.96
N ASP A 167 -19.08 14.51 -27.43
CA ASP A 167 -20.31 14.21 -28.15
C ASP A 167 -20.87 15.52 -28.73
N GLU A 168 -20.49 15.83 -29.98
CA GLU A 168 -21.21 16.75 -30.84
C GLU A 168 -22.54 16.09 -31.24
N THR A 169 -23.48 15.99 -30.30
CA THR A 169 -24.88 15.73 -30.63
C THR A 169 -25.50 17.00 -31.17
N LYS A 170 -25.59 16.97 -32.50
CA LYS A 170 -26.55 17.64 -33.38
C LYS A 170 -27.98 17.69 -32.84
#